data_AF-A0A1W1EFN2-F1
#
_entry.id   AF-A0A1W1EFN2-F1
#
_cell.length_a   1.000
_cell.length_b   1.000
_cell.length_c   1.000
_cell.angle_alpha   90.00
_cell.angle_beta   90.00
_cell.angle_gamma   90.00
#
_symmetry.space_group_name_H-M   'P 1'
#
loop_
_entity.id
_entity.type
_entity.pdbx_description
1 polymer ?
#
loop_
_entity_poly.entity_id
_entity_poly.type
_entity_poly.pdbx_seq_one_letter_code
_entity_poly.pdbx_strand_id
1 'polypeptide(L)' 'MSKDVKTLDERIDRIYKLAKEHFGEIRFAGIKKHTKIGWIAKVQFDEFESLMAEGKTAEDALKNLRKRLKKIIDRYNMV' A
#
# COMPACT_ATOMS: atom_id res chain seq x y z
N MET A 1 14.96 14.62 -17.60
CA MET A 1 14.56 13.22 -17.34
C MET A 1 13.07 13.22 -17.07
N SER A 2 12.26 12.77 -18.03
CA SER A 2 10.83 12.56 -17.82
C SER A 2 10.68 11.60 -16.65
N LYS A 3 10.06 12.04 -15.55
CA LYS A 3 9.68 11.12 -14.48
C LYS A 3 8.61 10.23 -15.10
N ASP A 4 8.96 9.00 -15.48
CA ASP A 4 7.97 8.04 -15.95
C ASP A 4 6.84 7.98 -14.91
N VAL A 5 5.66 8.44 -15.33
CA VAL A 5 4.48 8.51 -14.48
C VAL A 5 4.03 7.08 -14.29
N LYS A 6 4.28 6.55 -13.09
CA LYS A 6 3.90 5.18 -12.78
C LYS A 6 2.39 5.01 -12.82
N THR A 7 1.92 3.98 -13.49
CA THR A 7 0.52 3.59 -13.54
C THR A 7 0.05 3.10 -12.16
N LEU A 8 -1.26 2.87 -12.00
CA LEU A 8 -1.80 2.34 -10.74
C LEU A 8 -1.39 0.88 -10.52
N ASP A 9 -1.37 0.06 -11.57
CA ASP A 9 -0.93 -1.34 -11.55
C ASP A 9 0.53 -1.45 -11.10
N GLU A 10 1.45 -0.69 -11.69
CA GLU A 10 2.86 -0.66 -11.27
C GLU A 10 3.04 -0.26 -9.80
N ARG A 11 2.15 0.60 -9.27
CA ARG A 11 2.19 1.01 -7.87
C ARG A 11 1.66 -0.07 -6.95
N ILE A 12 0.58 -0.75 -7.35
CA ILE A 12 0.01 -1.89 -6.63
C ILE A 12 1.04 -3.02 -6.58
N ASP A 13 1.67 -3.36 -7.69
CA ASP A 13 2.71 -4.40 -7.78
C ASP A 13 3.89 -4.12 -6.84
N ARG A 14 4.33 -2.86 -6.76
CA ARG A 14 5.40 -2.48 -5.82
C ARG A 14 5.00 -2.62 -4.36
N ILE A 15 3.73 -2.37 -4.03
CA ILE A 15 3.22 -2.59 -2.67
C ILE A 15 3.11 -4.08 -2.40
N TYR A 16 2.59 -4.86 -3.36
CA TYR A 16 2.44 -6.29 -3.25
C TYR A 16 3.79 -6.98 -3.01
N LYS A 17 4.79 -6.71 -3.88
CA LYS A 17 6.14 -7.27 -3.75
C LYS A 17 6.78 -6.93 -2.40
N LEU A 18 6.70 -5.65 -2.00
CA LEU A 18 7.27 -5.20 -0.73
C LEU A 18 6.60 -5.85 0.48
N ALA A 19 5.27 -5.98 0.48
CA ALA A 19 4.58 -6.61 1.58
C ALA A 19 4.84 -8.13 1.61
N LYS A 20 4.85 -8.78 0.44
CA LYS A 20 5.10 -10.21 0.33
C LYS A 20 6.49 -10.61 0.82
N GLU A 21 7.50 -9.81 0.47
CA GLU A 21 8.90 -10.04 0.88
C GLU A 21 9.10 -10.02 2.40
N HIS A 22 8.32 -9.21 3.12
CA HIS A 22 8.50 -9.01 4.57
C HIS A 22 7.46 -9.73 5.45
N PHE A 23 6.26 -9.99 4.93
CA PHE A 23 5.13 -10.49 5.74
C PHE A 23 4.54 -11.81 5.19
N GLY A 24 5.15 -12.42 4.18
CA GLY A 24 4.65 -13.67 3.60
C GLY A 24 3.46 -13.48 2.68
N GLU A 25 2.50 -14.40 2.68
CA GLU A 25 1.35 -14.30 1.79
C GLU A 25 0.42 -13.14 2.18
N ILE A 26 0.06 -12.35 1.17
CA ILE A 26 -0.76 -11.16 1.30
C ILE A 26 -1.74 -11.04 0.15
N ARG A 27 -2.83 -10.32 0.40
CA ARG A 27 -3.86 -10.00 -0.59
C ARG A 27 -4.04 -8.50 -0.71
N PHE A 28 -3.88 -7.96 -1.90
CA PHE A 28 -4.26 -6.58 -2.17
C PHE A 28 -5.80 -6.51 -2.28
N ALA A 29 -6.45 -6.01 -1.23
CA ALA A 29 -7.91 -5.97 -1.14
C ALA A 29 -8.55 -4.86 -2.00
N GLY A 30 -7.72 -4.02 -2.63
CA GLY A 30 -8.15 -3.07 -3.65
C GLY A 30 -8.01 -1.60 -3.24
N ILE A 31 -8.40 -0.75 -4.17
CA ILE A 31 -8.50 0.69 -4.01
C ILE A 31 -9.93 1.14 -4.31
N LYS A 32 -10.57 1.80 -3.35
CA LYS A 32 -11.99 2.18 -3.44
C LYS A 32 -12.20 3.64 -3.10
N LYS A 33 -13.21 4.25 -3.75
CA LYS A 33 -13.69 5.59 -3.43
C LYS A 33 -14.75 5.50 -2.32
N HIS A 34 -14.54 6.24 -1.24
CA HIS A 34 -15.42 6.33 -0.08
C HIS A 34 -16.02 7.73 0.02
N THR A 35 -17.32 7.81 0.29
CA THR A 35 -18.10 9.05 0.23
C THR A 35 -17.64 10.12 1.22
N LYS A 36 -17.12 9.73 2.39
CA LYS A 36 -16.66 10.67 3.43
C LYS A 36 -15.14 10.88 3.50
N ILE A 37 -14.38 9.92 3.00
CA ILE A 37 -12.94 9.81 3.28
C ILE A 37 -12.08 10.09 2.03
N GLY A 38 -12.66 9.95 0.84
CA GLY A 38 -11.91 9.98 -0.42
C GLY A 38 -11.47 8.58 -0.81
N TRP A 39 -10.23 8.41 -1.26
CA TRP A 39 -9.73 7.12 -1.72
C TRP A 39 -9.11 6.32 -0.59
N ILE A 40 -9.40 5.02 -0.53
CA ILE A 40 -8.85 4.09 0.45
C ILE A 40 -8.18 2.95 -0.30
N ALA A 41 -6.90 2.73 -0.03
CA ALA A 41 -6.15 1.55 -0.45
C ALA A 41 -6.01 0.57 0.73
N LYS A 42 -6.19 -0.73 0.49
CA LYS A 42 -6.14 -1.77 1.54
C LYS A 42 -5.32 -2.98 1.10
N VAL A 43 -4.49 -3.47 2.01
CA VAL A 43 -3.83 -4.78 1.93
C VAL A 43 -4.23 -5.61 3.15
N GLN A 44 -4.46 -6.90 2.92
CA GLN A 44 -4.73 -7.91 3.92
C GLN A 44 -3.52 -8.83 4.02
N PHE A 45 -3.14 -9.15 5.24
CA PHE A 45 -2.11 -10.14 5.54
C PHE A 45 -2.82 -11.38 6.06
N ASP A 46 -2.25 -12.56 5.83
CA ASP A 46 -2.86 -13.79 6.32
C ASP A 46 -2.68 -13.94 7.85
N GLU A 47 -1.55 -13.51 8.40
CA GLU A 47 -1.22 -13.63 9.84
C GLU A 47 -1.39 -12.32 10.63
N PHE A 48 -1.72 -11.20 9.97
CA PHE A 48 -1.79 -9.88 10.61
C PHE A 48 -3.07 -9.11 10.25
N GLU A 49 -3.36 -8.08 11.03
CA GLU A 49 -4.45 -7.14 10.71
C GLU A 49 -4.21 -6.43 9.37
N SER A 50 -5.31 -6.05 8.72
CA SER A 50 -5.24 -5.32 7.45
C SER A 50 -4.58 -3.94 7.61
N LEU A 51 -3.75 -3.56 6.64
CA LEU A 51 -3.23 -2.20 6.54
C LEU A 51 -4.01 -1.40 5.50
N MET A 52 -4.44 -0.21 5.90
CA MET A 52 -5.20 0.72 5.05
C MET A 52 -4.50 2.08 4.96
N ALA A 53 -4.73 2.82 3.89
CA ALA A 53 -4.35 4.23 3.82
C ALA A 53 -5.31 5.04 2.96
N GLU A 54 -5.46 6.30 3.34
CA GLU A 54 -6.39 7.24 2.72
C GLU A 54 -5.63 8.20 1.80
N GLY A 55 -6.33 8.78 0.82
CA GLY A 55 -5.78 9.75 -0.11
C GLY A 55 -6.85 10.58 -0.81
N LYS A 56 -6.47 11.80 -1.24
CA LYS A 56 -7.34 12.66 -2.05
C LYS A 56 -7.55 12.08 -3.46
N THR A 57 -6.55 11.39 -3.97
CA THR A 57 -6.57 10.64 -5.23
C THR A 57 -6.25 9.17 -5.00
N ALA A 58 -6.53 8.33 -6.00
CA ALA A 58 -6.15 6.92 -5.96
C ALA A 58 -4.63 6.75 -5.80
N GLU A 59 -3.86 7.56 -6.52
CA GLU A 59 -2.39 7.56 -6.42
C GLU A 59 -1.89 7.93 -5.01
N ASP A 60 -2.52 8.91 -4.37
CA ASP A 60 -2.16 9.34 -3.01
C ASP A 60 -2.40 8.22 -2.01
N ALA A 61 -3.54 7.53 -2.11
CA ALA A 61 -3.87 6.43 -1.22
C ALA A 61 -2.84 5.29 -1.35
N LEU A 62 -2.44 4.92 -2.58
CA LEU A 62 -1.37 3.93 -2.81
C LEU A 62 -0.02 4.40 -2.26
N LYS A 63 0.35 5.66 -2.50
CA LYS A 63 1.60 6.24 -1.99
C LYS A 63 1.65 6.23 -0.47
N ASN A 64 0.54 6.56 0.18
CA ASN A 64 0.42 6.56 1.64
C ASN A 64 0.44 5.13 2.19
N LEU A 65 -0.21 4.17 1.53
CA LEU A 65 -0.17 2.76 1.91
C LEU A 65 1.26 2.23 1.88
N ARG A 66 1.99 2.48 0.80
CA ARG A 66 3.40 2.10 0.67
C ARG A 66 4.28 2.73 1.75
N LYS A 67 4.06 4.01 2.09
CA LYS A 67 4.80 4.69 3.17
C LYS A 67 4.52 4.06 4.52
N ARG A 68 3.26 3.74 4.84
CA ARG A 68 2.89 3.06 6.09
C ARG A 68 3.55 1.69 6.17
N LEU A 69 3.51 0.91 5.08
CA LEU A 69 4.15 -0.39 4.99
C LEU A 69 5.66 -0.31 5.27
N LYS A 70 6.37 0.63 4.61
CA LYS A 70 7.79 0.87 4.87
C LYS A 70 8.09 1.19 6.33
N LYS A 71 7.33 2.09 6.96
CA LYS A 71 7.50 2.42 8.38
C LYS A 71 7.32 1.20 9.30
N ILE A 72 6.48 0.24 8.92
CA ILE A 72 6.30 -0.99 9.69
C ILE A 72 7.55 -1.86 9.53
N ILE A 73 7.98 -2.11 8.29
CA ILE A 73 9.20 -2.87 7.98
C ILE A 73 10.42 -2.28 8.68
N ASP A 74 10.64 -0.97 8.56
CA ASP A 74 11.77 -0.28 9.16
C ASP A 74 11.80 -0.47 10.69
N ARG A 75 10.63 -0.51 11.34
CA ARG A 75 10.54 -0.76 12.79
C ARG A 75 10.86 -2.21 13.18
N TYR A 76 10.53 -3.18 12.34
CA TYR A 76 10.90 -4.58 12.59
C TYR A 76 12.39 -4.84 12.36
N ASN A 77 13.01 -4.18 11.39
CA ASN A 77 14.43 -4.36 11.06
C ASN A 77 15.40 -3.59 11.97
N MET A 78 14.89 -2.66 12.79
CA MET A 78 15.69 -1.94 13.79
C MET A 78 15.78 -2.69 15.14
N VAL A 79 15.17 -3.87 15.24
CA VAL A 79 15.19 -4.76 16.41
C VAL A 79 16.15 -5.91 16.16
#